data_AF-A0A1S9D3B0-F1
#
_entry.id   AF-A0A1S9D3B0-F1
#
_cell.length_a   1.000
_cell.length_b   1.000
_cell.length_c   1.000
_cell.angle_alpha   90.00
_cell.angle_beta   90.00
_cell.angle_gamma   90.00
#
_symmetry.space_group_name_H-M   'P 1'
#
loop_
_entity.id
_entity.type
_entity.pdbx_description
1 polymer ?
#
loop_
_entity_poly.entity_id
_entity_poly.type
_entity_poly.pdbx_seq_one_letter_code
_entity_poly.pdbx_strand_id
1 'polypeptide(L)'
;MLAAAAMGSLWDSILVALGWFDYGSPFAPYWIVALWMVFATTLNVSLRWLKSRYLLGAMFGAVGGPLAYYAGEKLGAFTYADPLISLGAQAVGWALLMPLMLRVAQRLDGFGAARKVELCSS
;
A
#
# COMPACT_ATOMS: atom_id res chain seq x y z
N MET A 1 10.28 1.66 -2.99
CA MET A 1 9.91 2.99 -2.45
C MET A 1 9.19 3.83 -3.49
N LEU A 2 9.82 4.24 -4.61
CA LEU A 2 9.16 5.08 -5.64
C LEU A 2 7.89 4.47 -6.24
N ALA A 3 7.90 3.18 -6.59
CA ALA A 3 6.72 2.50 -7.12
C ALA A 3 5.54 2.47 -6.12
N ALA A 4 5.84 2.32 -4.82
CA ALA A 4 4.84 2.33 -3.77
C ALA A 4 4.28 3.75 -3.54
N ALA A 5 5.14 4.77 -3.57
CA ALA A 5 4.71 6.16 -3.51
C ALA A 5 3.79 6.50 -4.69
N ALA A 6 4.14 6.09 -5.91
CA ALA A 6 3.33 6.32 -7.10
C ALA A 6 1.97 5.59 -7.03
N MET A 7 1.97 4.30 -6.66
CA MET A 7 0.74 3.52 -6.51
C MET A 7 -0.17 4.08 -5.42
N GLY A 8 0.41 4.46 -4.28
CA GLY A 8 -0.32 5.05 -3.17
C GLY A 8 -0.93 6.40 -3.52
N SER A 9 -0.14 7.29 -4.11
CA SER A 9 -0.61 8.61 -4.56
C SER A 9 -1.71 8.49 -5.60
N LEU A 10 -1.60 7.55 -6.53
CA LEU A 10 -2.63 7.28 -7.54
C LEU A 10 -3.92 6.78 -6.90
N TRP A 11 -3.82 5.85 -5.95
CA TRP A 11 -4.97 5.32 -5.24
C TRP A 11 -5.71 6.41 -4.46
N ASP A 12 -5.00 7.22 -3.69
CA ASP A 12 -5.60 8.29 -2.90
C ASP A 12 -6.21 9.36 -3.81
N SER A 13 -5.57 9.67 -4.94
CA SER A 13 -6.12 10.59 -5.94
C SER A 13 -7.42 10.08 -6.56
N ILE A 14 -7.55 8.77 -6.79
CA ILE A 14 -8.81 8.17 -7.27
C ILE A 14 -9.90 8.33 -6.22
N LEU A 15 -9.61 8.08 -4.94
CA LEU A 15 -10.59 8.21 -3.87
C LEU A 15 -11.08 9.65 -3.67
N VAL A 16 -10.18 10.63 -3.81
CA VAL A 16 -10.53 12.06 -3.81
C VAL A 16 -11.36 12.42 -5.05
N ALA A 17 -10.97 11.95 -6.23
CA ALA A 17 -11.70 12.22 -7.47
C ALA A 17 -13.11 11.61 -7.48
N LEU A 18 -13.31 10.47 -6.81
CA LEU A 18 -14.62 9.85 -6.59
C LEU A 18 -15.44 10.59 -5.51
N GLY A 19 -14.86 11.58 -4.83
CA GLY A 19 -15.50 12.31 -3.75
C GLY A 19 -15.68 11.48 -2.48
N TRP A 20 -14.96 10.37 -2.34
CA TRP A 20 -15.07 9.51 -1.16
C TRP A 20 -14.26 10.05 0.01
N PHE A 21 -13.13 10.69 -0.29
CA PHE A 21 -12.24 11.31 0.70
C PHE A 21 -12.20 12.82 0.51
N ASP A 22 -12.22 13.54 1.62
CA ASP A 22 -11.94 14.97 1.65
C ASP A 22 -10.78 15.28 2.61
N TYR A 23 -9.66 15.72 2.03
CA TYR A 23 -8.46 16.18 2.74
C TYR A 23 -8.43 17.71 2.94
N GLY A 24 -9.48 18.44 2.52
CA GLY A 24 -9.49 19.90 2.43
C GLY A 24 -8.64 20.45 1.26
N SER A 25 -8.18 19.57 0.36
CA SER A 25 -7.34 19.86 -0.79
C SER A 25 -7.67 18.89 -1.93
N PRO A 26 -7.63 19.32 -3.21
CA PRO A 26 -7.86 18.45 -4.36
C PRO A 26 -6.75 17.42 -4.59
N PHE A 27 -5.62 17.54 -3.88
CA PHE A 27 -4.47 16.65 -4.02
C PHE A 27 -4.17 15.90 -2.73
N ALA A 28 -3.70 14.65 -2.90
CA ALA A 28 -3.15 13.83 -1.84
C ALA A 28 -2.01 14.59 -1.12
N PRO A 29 -2.11 14.83 0.19
CA PRO A 29 -1.13 15.62 0.91
C PRO A 29 0.20 14.87 1.04
N TYR A 30 1.32 15.60 1.06
CA TYR A 30 2.67 15.00 1.05
C TYR A 30 2.92 13.97 2.17
N TRP A 31 2.22 14.08 3.30
CA TRP A 31 2.32 13.14 4.41
C TRP A 31 1.73 11.76 4.07
N ILE A 32 0.69 11.65 3.23
CA ILE A 32 0.13 10.35 2.82
C ILE A 32 1.16 9.62 1.94
N VAL A 33 1.86 10.35 1.08
CA VAL A 33 2.95 9.82 0.23
C VAL A 33 4.09 9.29 1.11
N ALA A 34 4.43 10.01 2.18
CA ALA A 34 5.42 9.55 3.14
C ALA A 34 4.99 8.25 3.86
N LEU A 35 3.73 8.15 4.27
CA LEU A 35 3.18 6.92 4.86
C LEU A 35 3.24 5.73 3.89
N TRP A 36 2.93 5.95 2.62
CA TRP A 36 3.09 4.91 1.58
C TRP A 36 4.55 4.45 1.41
N MET A 37 5.52 5.36 1.53
CA MET A 37 6.95 5.01 1.49
C MET A 37 7.38 4.19 2.71
N VAL A 38 6.95 4.57 3.91
CA VAL A 38 7.21 3.82 5.15
C VAL A 38 6.56 2.44 5.11
N PHE A 39 5.32 2.35 4.60
CA PHE A 39 4.67 1.07 4.42
C PHE A 39 5.47 0.15 3.48
N ALA A 40 6.03 0.70 2.39
CA ALA A 40 6.88 -0.05 1.48
C ALA A 40 8.18 -0.56 2.13
N THR A 41 8.76 0.17 3.08
CA THR A 41 9.94 -0.32 3.83
C THR A 41 9.56 -1.45 4.77
N THR A 42 8.44 -1.34 5.48
CA THR A 42 7.90 -2.42 6.30
C THR A 42 7.63 -3.67 5.46
N LEU A 43 7.09 -3.51 4.25
CA LEU A 43 6.89 -4.62 3.32
C LEU A 43 8.19 -5.28 2.88
N ASN A 44 9.23 -4.49 2.64
CA ASN A 44 10.51 -4.98 2.14
C ASN A 44 11.38 -5.65 3.21
N VAL A 45 11.32 -5.17 4.44
CA VAL A 45 12.15 -5.67 5.56
C VAL A 45 11.35 -6.66 6.40
N SER A 46 10.32 -6.19 7.09
CA SER A 46 9.59 -6.95 8.11
C SER A 46 8.67 -8.02 7.52
N LEU A 47 8.05 -7.75 6.36
CA LEU A 47 7.10 -8.64 5.71
C LEU A 47 7.70 -9.35 4.50
N ARG A 48 9.03 -9.46 4.42
CA ARG A 48 9.72 -10.18 3.34
C ARG A 48 9.26 -11.63 3.21
N TRP A 49 8.91 -12.28 4.32
CA TRP A 49 8.36 -13.64 4.36
C TRP A 49 6.94 -13.73 3.77
N LEU A 50 6.18 -12.64 3.81
CA LEU A 50 4.82 -12.54 3.26
C LEU A 50 4.81 -12.49 1.74
N LYS A 51 5.95 -12.15 1.11
CA LYS A 51 6.12 -12.12 -0.35
C LYS A 51 5.83 -13.48 -1.02
N SER A 52 6.03 -14.59 -0.31
CA SER A 52 5.71 -15.93 -0.81
C SER A 52 4.23 -16.31 -0.66
N ARG A 53 3.43 -15.52 0.06
CA ARG A 53 2.05 -15.84 0.46
C ARG A 53 1.07 -14.73 0.10
N TYR A 54 0.85 -14.53 -1.20
CA TYR A 54 0.00 -13.46 -1.74
C TYR A 54 -1.43 -13.40 -1.17
N LEU A 55 -2.06 -14.56 -0.90
CA LEU A 55 -3.39 -14.61 -0.29
C LEU A 55 -3.39 -14.04 1.13
N LEU A 56 -2.39 -14.38 1.96
CA LEU A 56 -2.25 -13.76 3.28
C LEU A 56 -1.99 -12.27 3.14
N GLY A 57 -1.16 -11.86 2.17
CA GLY A 57 -0.95 -10.45 1.84
C GLY A 57 -2.24 -9.71 1.51
N ALA A 58 -3.12 -10.31 0.71
CA ALA A 58 -4.43 -9.77 0.38
C ALA A 58 -5.33 -9.66 1.63
N MET A 59 -5.37 -10.67 2.49
CA MET A 59 -6.16 -10.61 3.74
C MET A 59 -5.63 -9.54 4.71
N PHE A 60 -4.31 -9.45 4.89
CA PHE A 60 -3.69 -8.40 5.69
C PHE A 60 -3.94 -7.01 5.12
N GLY A 61 -3.91 -6.86 3.79
CA GLY A 61 -4.31 -5.62 3.13
C GLY A 61 -5.77 -5.28 3.37
N ALA A 62 -6.68 -6.24 3.16
CA ALA A 62 -8.12 -6.07 3.29
C ALA A 62 -8.55 -5.65 4.71
N VAL A 63 -7.80 -6.02 5.74
CA VAL A 63 -8.09 -5.64 7.14
C VAL A 63 -7.24 -4.44 7.57
N GLY A 64 -5.92 -4.52 7.38
CA GLY A 64 -4.98 -3.50 7.85
C GLY A 64 -5.09 -2.18 7.11
N GLY A 65 -5.37 -2.22 5.81
CA GLY A 65 -5.58 -1.02 4.98
C GLY A 65 -6.76 -0.18 5.46
N PRO A 66 -8.00 -0.72 5.46
CA PRO A 66 -9.16 0.01 5.96
C PRO A 66 -9.02 0.46 7.41
N LEU A 67 -8.42 -0.37 8.28
CA LEU A 67 -8.22 -0.01 9.68
C LEU A 67 -7.28 1.20 9.83
N ALA A 68 -6.20 1.26 9.03
CA ALA A 68 -5.28 2.40 9.05
C ALA A 68 -5.97 3.70 8.59
N TYR A 69 -6.80 3.62 7.55
CA TYR A 69 -7.55 4.79 7.07
C TYR A 69 -8.69 5.17 8.01
N TYR A 70 -9.37 4.21 8.64
CA TYR A 70 -10.35 4.47 9.69
C TYR A 70 -9.73 5.19 10.88
N ALA A 71 -8.55 4.74 11.33
CA ALA A 71 -7.81 5.44 12.37
C ALA A 71 -7.41 6.86 11.93
N GLY A 72 -6.97 7.04 10.67
CA GLY A 72 -6.65 8.36 10.10
C GLY A 72 -7.83 9.32 10.12
N GLU A 73 -9.02 8.88 9.70
CA GLU A 73 -10.25 9.67 9.78
C GLU A 73 -10.59 10.04 11.24
N LYS A 74 -10.49 9.09 12.18
CA LYS A 74 -10.75 9.34 13.60
C LYS A 74 -9.73 10.27 14.27
N LEU A 75 -8.52 10.37 13.72
CA LEU A 75 -7.51 11.33 14.13
C LEU A 75 -7.68 12.71 13.45
N GLY A 76 -8.70 12.88 12.61
CA GLY A 76 -8.98 14.13 11.90
C GLY A 76 -8.09 14.38 10.69
N ALA A 77 -7.46 13.35 10.14
CA ALA A 77 -6.57 13.49 8.98
C ALA A 77 -7.33 13.75 7.67
N PHE A 78 -8.56 13.24 7.57
CA PHE A 78 -9.48 13.44 6.45
C PHE A 78 -10.90 13.02 6.86
N THR A 79 -11.89 13.28 6.02
CA THR A 79 -13.27 12.81 6.25
C THR A 79 -13.75 11.87 5.15
N TYR A 80 -14.59 10.91 5.51
CA TYR A 80 -15.31 10.07 4.55
C TYR A 80 -16.62 10.73 4.15
N ALA A 81 -16.94 10.73 2.86
CA ALA A 81 -18.26 11.16 2.39
C ALA A 81 -19.35 10.15 2.77
N ASP A 82 -19.07 8.85 2.58
CA ASP A 82 -19.88 7.74 3.09
C ASP A 82 -18.95 6.70 3.73
N PRO A 83 -18.96 6.54 5.07
CA PRO A 83 -18.06 5.61 5.75
C PRO A 83 -18.22 4.16 5.31
N LEU A 84 -19.43 3.70 5.00
CA LEU A 84 -19.68 2.30 4.67
C LEU A 84 -19.14 1.98 3.28
N ILE A 85 -19.43 2.83 2.29
CA ILE A 85 -18.94 2.67 0.92
C ILE A 85 -17.41 2.84 0.89
N SER A 86 -16.90 3.85 1.59
CA SER A 86 -15.46 4.16 1.59
C SER A 86 -14.62 3.08 2.27
N LEU A 87 -15.09 2.53 3.39
CA LEU A 87 -14.41 1.41 4.06
C LEU A 87 -14.47 0.14 3.23
N GLY A 88 -15.62 -0.15 2.60
CA GLY A 88 -15.76 -1.29 1.69
C GLY A 88 -14.84 -1.18 0.48
N ALA A 89 -14.79 -0.01 -0.15
CA ALA A 89 -13.89 0.29 -1.23
C ALA A 89 -12.42 0.18 -0.82
N GLN A 90 -12.07 0.66 0.37
CA GLN A 90 -10.72 0.48 0.92
C GLN A 90 -10.41 -1.00 1.14
N ALA A 91 -11.34 -1.81 1.62
CA ALA A 91 -11.10 -3.22 1.85
C ALA A 91 -10.79 -3.95 0.54
N VAL A 92 -11.58 -3.69 -0.50
CA VAL A 92 -11.38 -4.26 -1.84
C VAL A 92 -10.10 -3.72 -2.48
N GLY A 93 -9.89 -2.40 -2.43
CA GLY A 93 -8.72 -1.74 -3.00
C GLY A 93 -7.43 -2.24 -2.38
N TRP A 94 -7.36 -2.28 -1.05
CA TRP A 94 -6.20 -2.80 -0.33
C TRP A 94 -6.00 -4.30 -0.51
N ALA A 95 -7.06 -5.10 -0.65
CA ALA A 95 -6.94 -6.53 -0.96
C ALA A 95 -6.23 -6.77 -2.31
N LEU A 96 -6.39 -5.86 -3.27
CA LEU A 96 -5.76 -5.93 -4.60
C LEU A 96 -4.39 -5.23 -4.64
N LEU A 97 -4.28 -4.06 -4.01
CA LEU A 97 -3.05 -3.28 -3.97
C LEU A 97 -1.95 -4.02 -3.21
N MET A 98 -2.27 -4.69 -2.10
CA MET A 98 -1.26 -5.40 -1.32
C MET A 98 -0.49 -6.49 -2.10
N PRO A 99 -1.15 -7.48 -2.74
CA PRO A 99 -0.44 -8.47 -3.53
C PRO A 99 0.28 -7.86 -4.74
N LEU A 100 -0.26 -6.78 -5.33
CA LEU A 100 0.41 -6.06 -6.41
C LEU A 100 1.72 -5.40 -5.92
N MET A 101 1.69 -4.74 -4.77
CA MET A 101 2.86 -4.13 -4.13
C MET A 101 3.89 -5.21 -3.73
N LEU A 102 3.45 -6.35 -3.19
CA LEU A 102 4.34 -7.48 -2.87
C LEU A 102 5.04 -8.01 -4.14
N ARG A 103 4.33 -8.09 -5.27
CA ARG A 103 4.91 -8.53 -6.56
C ARG A 103 5.94 -7.53 -7.09
N VAL A 104 5.63 -6.24 -7.02
CA VAL A 104 6.56 -5.17 -7.43
C VAL A 104 7.79 -5.16 -6.52
N ALA A 105 7.59 -5.30 -5.21
CA ALA A 105 8.64 -5.42 -4.22
C ALA A 105 9.57 -6.62 -4.50
N GLN A 106 9.04 -7.79 -4.83
CA GLN A 106 9.86 -8.95 -5.21
C GLN A 106 10.69 -8.72 -6.48
N ARG A 107 10.12 -8.06 -7.49
CA ARG A 107 10.83 -7.78 -8.74
C ARG A 107 11.95 -6.75 -8.57
N LEU A 108 11.74 -5.76 -7.71
CA LEU A 108 12.72 -4.71 -7.44
C LEU A 108 13.74 -5.10 -6.36
N ASP A 109 13.45 -6.11 -5.53
CA ASP A 109 14.39 -6.74 -4.58
C ASP A 109 15.45 -7.62 -5.27
N GLY A 110 15.83 -7.30 -6.52
CA GLY A 110 16.71 -8.04 -7.42
C GLY A 110 18.14 -8.31 -6.94
N PHE A 111 18.46 -8.16 -5.65
CA PHE A 111 19.70 -8.65 -5.02
C PHE A 111 19.75 -10.19 -4.87
N GLY A 112 18.75 -10.93 -5.37
CA GLY A 112 18.77 -12.40 -5.44
C GLY A 112 19.43 -12.98 -6.70
N ALA A 113 19.54 -12.21 -7.79
CA ALA A 113 20.11 -12.72 -9.04
C ALA A 113 21.65 -12.75 -9.04
N ALA A 114 22.29 -11.84 -8.29
CA ALA A 114 23.75 -11.79 -8.20
C ALA A 114 24.36 -13.00 -7.46
N ARG A 115 23.69 -13.50 -6.41
CA ARG A 115 24.20 -14.61 -5.59
C ARG A 115 24.18 -15.97 -6.32
N LYS A 116 23.26 -16.16 -7.27
CA LYS A 116 23.17 -17.42 -8.02
C LYS A 116 24.29 -17.57 -9.06
N VAL A 117 24.88 -16.45 -9.51
CA VAL A 117 26.03 -16.48 -10.43
C VAL A 117 27.30 -16.87 -9.68
N GLU A 118 27.54 -16.34 -8.47
CA GLU A 118 28.72 -16.70 -7.66
C GLU A 118 28.77 -18.16 -7.21
N LEU A 119 27.61 -18.78 -6.93
CA LEU A 119 27.54 -20.19 -6.52
C LEU A 119 27.70 -21.19 -7.68
N CYS A 120 27.53 -20.77 -8.93
CA CYS A 120 27.78 -21.61 -10.11
C CYS A 120 29.21 -21.48 -10.65
N SER A 121 30.06 -20.67 -10.02
CA SER A 121 31.47 -20.45 -10.39
C SER A 121 32.47 -21.01 -9.39
N SER A 122 32.06 -21.90 -8.48
CA SER A 122 32.92 -22.55 -7.48
C SER A 122 32.76 -24.06 -7.47
#